data_AF-A0AAJ1BRC4-F1
#
_entry.id   AF-A0AAJ1BRC4-F1
#
_cell.length_a   1.000
_cell.length_b   1.000
_cell.length_c   1.000
_cell.angle_alpha   90.00
_cell.angle_beta   90.00
_cell.angle_gamma   90.00
#
_symmetry.space_group_name_H-M   'P 1'
#
loop_
_entity.id
_entity.type
_entity.pdbx_description
1 polymer ?
#
loop_
_entity_poly.entity_id
_entity_poly.type
_entity_poly.pdbx_seq_one_letter_code
_entity_poly.pdbx_strand_id
1 'polypeptide(L)' 'MAGKPRVAVISGFGINCELETMAVFEMAGASADRIHVNRLVGGEVSLEDYQIMAVPGGFSFGDHLGSGRL' A
#
# COMPACT_ATOMS: atom_id res chain seq x y z
N MET A 1 5.79 -12.85 22.88
CA MET A 1 5.68 -13.20 21.45
C MET A 1 5.63 -11.90 20.68
N ALA A 2 6.48 -11.71 19.67
CA ALA A 2 6.39 -10.52 18.81
C ALA A 2 5.07 -10.58 18.02
N GLY A 3 4.36 -9.45 17.91
CA GLY A 3 3.13 -9.36 17.12
C GLY A 3 3.38 -9.58 15.63
N LYS A 4 2.32 -9.82 14.84
CA LYS A 4 2.42 -9.91 13.38
C LYS A 4 2.95 -8.57 12.82
N PRO A 5 3.94 -8.56 11.90
CA PRO A 5 4.36 -7.34 11.22
C PRO A 5 3.19 -6.68 10.50
N ARG A 6 3.07 -5.36 10.63
CA ARG A 6 2.04 -4.58 9.91
C ARG A 6 2.60 -4.06 8.60
N VAL A 7 1.81 -4.19 7.54
CA VAL A 7 2.14 -3.78 6.17
C VAL A 7 1.17 -2.70 5.71
N ALA A 8 1.70 -1.54 5.35
CA ALA A 8 0.98 -0.50 4.65
C ALA A 8 0.99 -0.79 3.15
N VAL A 9 -0.11 -1.32 2.61
CA VAL A 9 -0.30 -1.53 1.17
C VAL A 9 -0.89 -0.24 0.59
N ILE A 10 -0.08 0.53 -0.11
CA ILE A 10 -0.47 1.84 -0.63
C ILE A 10 -1.47 1.67 -1.78
N SER A 11 -2.59 2.39 -1.70
CA SER A 11 -3.57 2.51 -2.79
C SER A 11 -3.65 3.94 -3.29
N GLY A 12 -4.21 4.11 -4.49
CA GLY A 12 -4.30 5.40 -5.16
C GLY A 12 -5.02 5.27 -6.48
N PHE A 13 -5.30 6.40 -7.13
CA PHE A 13 -5.98 6.41 -8.41
C PHE A 13 -5.18 5.62 -9.47
N GLY A 14 -5.78 4.55 -9.98
CA GLY A 14 -5.20 3.71 -11.04
C GLY A 14 -4.26 2.61 -10.55
N ILE A 15 -3.93 2.56 -9.25
CA ILE A 15 -3.35 1.34 -8.65
C ILE A 15 -4.42 0.24 -8.69
N ASN A 16 -4.03 -0.98 -9.05
CA ASN A 16 -4.99 -2.08 -9.23
C ASN A 16 -4.51 -3.45 -8.72
N CYS A 17 -3.32 -3.51 -8.13
CA CYS A 17 -2.74 -4.75 -7.60
C CYS A 17 -2.77 -4.84 -6.06
N GLU A 18 -3.61 -4.06 -5.38
CA GLU A 18 -3.58 -3.99 -3.91
C GLU A 18 -4.03 -5.29 -3.25
N LEU A 19 -5.06 -5.94 -3.80
CA LEU A 19 -5.70 -7.10 -3.15
C LEU A 19 -4.79 -8.33 -3.15
N GLU A 20 -4.15 -8.63 -4.27
CA GLU A 20 -3.19 -9.73 -4.36
C GLU A 20 -1.92 -9.44 -3.54
N THR A 21 -1.50 -8.17 -3.47
CA THR A 21 -0.37 -7.76 -2.65
C THR A 21 -0.68 -8.00 -1.17
N MET A 22 -1.86 -7.58 -0.69
CA MET A 22 -2.32 -7.86 0.67
C MET A 22 -2.37 -9.36 0.95
N ALA A 23 -2.98 -10.14 0.05
CA ALA A 23 -3.13 -11.58 0.22
C ALA A 23 -1.78 -12.28 0.39
N VAL A 24 -0.75 -11.91 -0.37
CA VAL A 24 0.59 -12.50 -0.25
C VAL A 24 1.25 -12.16 1.08
N PHE A 25 1.10 -10.93 1.59
CA PHE A 25 1.61 -10.56 2.92
C PHE A 25 0.89 -11.32 4.04
N GLU A 26 -0.43 -11.48 3.95
CA GLU A 26 -1.21 -12.26 4.91
C GLU A 26 -0.81 -13.74 4.91
N MET A 27 -0.60 -14.32 3.72
CA MET A 27 -0.07 -15.69 3.57
C MET A 27 1.34 -15.84 4.16
N ALA A 28 2.16 -14.78 4.11
CA ALA A 28 3.49 -14.73 4.72
C ALA A 28 3.48 -14.47 6.24
N GLY A 29 2.29 -14.30 6.86
CA GLY A 29 2.14 -14.14 8.30
C GLY A 29 2.10 -12.69 8.80
N ALA A 30 2.04 -11.71 7.89
CA ALA A 30 1.86 -10.30 8.24
C ALA A 30 0.36 -9.91 8.35
N SER A 31 0.10 -8.69 8.81
CA SER A 31 -1.21 -8.03 8.76
C SER A 31 -1.12 -6.88 7.75
N ALA A 32 -1.92 -6.93 6.69
CA ALA A 32 -1.87 -5.93 5.62
C ALA A 32 -3.06 -4.97 5.69
N ASP A 33 -2.79 -3.68 5.66
CA ASP A 33 -3.81 -2.62 5.59
C ASP A 33 -3.73 -1.91 4.25
N ARG A 34 -4.86 -1.78 3.53
CA ARG A 34 -4.94 -0.97 2.31
C ARG A 34 -5.12 0.50 2.67
N ILE A 35 -4.17 1.34 2.27
CA ILE A 35 -4.11 2.75 2.67
C ILE A 35 -4.04 3.63 1.44
N HIS A 36 -5.10 4.40 1.18
CA HIS A 36 -5.08 5.39 0.12
C HIS A 36 -4.05 6.48 0.44
N VAL A 37 -3.17 6.83 -0.51
CA VAL A 37 -2.05 7.77 -0.30
C VAL A 37 -2.50 9.10 0.31
N ASN A 38 -3.68 9.61 -0.07
CA ASN A 38 -4.24 10.83 0.51
C ASN A 38 -4.46 10.77 2.04
N ARG A 39 -4.67 9.57 2.62
CA ARG A 39 -4.81 9.42 4.09
C ARG A 39 -3.47 9.59 4.80
N LEU A 40 -2.36 9.25 4.14
CA LEU A 40 -1.01 9.54 4.63
C LEU A 40 -0.71 11.04 4.51
N VAL A 41 -0.98 11.63 3.35
CA VAL A 41 -0.79 13.07 3.11
C VAL A 41 -1.64 13.92 4.07
N GLY A 42 -2.87 13.47 4.36
CA GLY A 42 -3.79 14.13 5.29
C GLY A 42 -3.49 13.87 6.77
N GLY A 43 -2.52 13.02 7.11
CA GLY A 43 -2.15 12.70 8.49
C GLY A 43 -3.16 11.82 9.25
N GLU A 44 -4.13 11.21 8.58
CA GLU A 44 -5.07 10.25 9.18
C GLU A 44 -4.39 8.93 9.56
N VAL A 45 -3.27 8.61 8.91
CA VAL A 45 -2.50 7.39 9.11
C VAL A 45 -1.01 7.76 9.11
N SER A 46 -0.25 7.23 10.06
CA SER A 46 1.20 7.38 10.11
C SER A 46 1.91 6.15 9.55
N LEU A 47 2.98 6.35 8.77
CA LEU A 47 3.84 5.23 8.35
C LEU A 47 4.64 4.64 9.52
N GLU A 48 4.79 5.37 10.62
CA GLU A 48 5.46 4.88 11.84
C GLU A 48 4.70 3.72 12.50
N ASP A 49 3.41 3.56 12.21
CA ASP A 49 2.57 2.47 12.71
C ASP A 49 2.83 1.12 12.00
N TYR A 50 3.69 1.11 10.97
CA TYR A 50 3.93 -0.03 10.09
C TYR A 50 5.41 -0.41 10.05
N GLN A 51 5.69 -1.70 9.86
CA GLN A 51 7.06 -2.21 9.69
C GLN A 51 7.44 -2.34 8.21
N ILE A 52 6.44 -2.44 7.33
CA ILE A 52 6.62 -2.62 5.88
C ILE A 52 5.70 -1.65 5.15
N MET A 53 6.21 -1.00 4.11
CA MET A 53 5.41 -0.27 3.14
C MET A 53 5.52 -0.98 1.79
N ALA A 54 4.39 -1.29 1.18
CA ALA A 54 4.31 -1.90 -0.14
C ALA A 54 3.65 -0.94 -1.12
N VAL A 55 4.27 -0.72 -2.27
CA VAL A 55 3.73 0.07 -3.38
C VAL A 55 3.31 -0.91 -4.48
N PRO A 56 2.00 -1.23 -4.60
CA PRO A 56 1.50 -2.18 -5.59
C PRO A 56 1.61 -1.65 -7.01
N GLY A 57 1.56 -2.57 -7.96
CA GLY A 57 1.48 -2.24 -9.39
C GLY A 57 0.13 -1.64 -9.80
N GLY A 58 0.09 -1.19 -11.04
CA GLY A 58 -1.10 -0.70 -11.71
C GLY A 58 -0.76 0.34 -12.79
N PHE A 59 -1.76 1.15 -13.12
CA PHE A 59 -1.70 2.22 -14.11
C PHE A 59 -2.07 3.53 -13.41
N SER A 60 -1.23 3.97 -12.48
CA SER A 60 -1.50 5.17 -11.69
C SER A 60 -1.72 6.37 -12.61
N PHE A 61 -2.85 7.07 -12.45
CA PHE A 61 -3.27 8.15 -13.36
C PHE A 61 -3.29 7.75 -14.85
N GLY A 62 -3.48 6.47 -15.15
CA GLY A 62 -3.49 5.93 -16.51
C GLY A 62 -2.16 6.03 -17.25
N ASP A 63 -1.04 6.20 -16.52
CA ASP A 63 0.30 6.41 -17.08
C ASP A 63 0.38 7.58 -18.07
N HIS A 64 -0.51 8.56 -17.94
CA HIS A 64 -0.75 9.61 -18.94
C HIS A 64 0.47 10.51 -19.22
N LEU A 65 1.33 10.70 -18.22
CA LEU A 65 2.61 11.43 -18.32
C LEU A 65 3.82 10.48 -18.26
N GLY A 66 3.59 9.17 -18.24
CA GLY A 66 4.55 8.11 -18.00
C GLY A 66 4.20 7.30 -16.74
N SER A 67 4.54 6.01 -16.75
CA SER A 67 4.27 5.12 -15.62
C SER A 67 5.00 5.57 -14.35
N GLY A 68 4.26 5.65 -13.24
CA GLY A 68 4.77 6.11 -11.94
C GLY A 68 5.27 7.56 -11.92
N ARG A 69 4.92 8.36 -12.94
CA ARG A 69 5.39 9.74 -13.09
C ARG A 69 4.28 10.73 -12.74
N LEU A 70 4.70 11.81 -12.08
CA LEU A 70 3.87 12.97 -11.73
C LEU A 70 3.53 13.81 -12.97
#